data_AF-A0A9Q0QFV6-F1
#
_entry.id   AF-A0A9Q0QFV6-F1
#
_cell.length_a   1.000
_cell.length_b   1.000
_cell.length_c   1.000
_cell.angle_alpha   90.00
_cell.angle_beta   90.00
_cell.angle_gamma   90.00
#
_symmetry.space_group_name_H-M   'P 1'
#
loop_
_entity.id
_entity.type
_entity.pdbx_description
1 polymer ?
#
loop_
_entity_poly.entity_id
_entity_poly.type
_entity_poly.pdbx_seq_one_letter_code
_entity_poly.pdbx_strand_id
1 'polypeptide(L)'
;MSSSESSSGLNTPRELGLRSNMLRDPVSFLSSQTQTPASHLSKVNASAANYGEHQQQQWELSADFDHGTSTDDSINSSQGNLTRERSQQVSDMEIEKLKAELVVLSRQADVSEMEIQTLRKQIVKESKRGQDLSREILGLKGERDMLKSECEKLKAFHKRMEEAKSKNKLQFEGGDPWVLLEEARQERNYEKDLNSNLRLQLQKTQESNAELLLAVKDLDEMLEQKSKGTSDFSNKARSYENAISRSETDDDEEQKALEELVKGHKDAKETYLLEQKIMDLCSEIEIYRRDRDELEMQMEQLALDYEILKQENHDMSYKLEQSQLQEQLKMQYECSLFPNINEQEDQFESLENELKKQSEENSDSLATIKELETHIKSLEEELEKQAQEFEADLEAVTCARVEQEKRAIQAEEALRKTRLKNANAATRR
;
A
#
# COMPACT_ATOMS: atom_id res chain seq x y z
N MET A 1 45.07 15.19 -16.27
CA MET A 1 44.59 15.01 -17.66
C MET A 1 43.40 14.05 -17.59
N SER A 2 42.22 14.57 -17.26
CA SER A 2 41.16 15.08 -18.17
C SER A 2 40.28 13.92 -18.69
N SER A 3 39.08 13.74 -18.12
CA SER A 3 37.76 14.31 -18.52
C SER A 3 37.01 13.32 -19.44
N SER A 4 35.93 12.70 -18.96
CA SER A 4 34.51 13.09 -19.21
C SER A 4 34.05 12.84 -20.64
N GLU A 5 33.07 11.95 -20.84
CA GLU A 5 32.12 12.04 -21.97
C GLU A 5 30.71 11.60 -21.53
N SER A 6 29.78 12.54 -21.66
CA SER A 6 28.33 12.32 -21.65
C SER A 6 27.89 11.72 -22.99
N SER A 7 26.88 10.85 -23.01
CA SER A 7 26.11 10.61 -24.23
C SER A 7 24.66 10.24 -23.94
N SER A 8 23.77 11.08 -24.47
CA SER A 8 22.34 10.91 -24.63
C SER A 8 22.01 9.79 -25.61
N GLY A 9 21.03 8.95 -25.30
CA GLY A 9 20.50 7.93 -26.20
C GLY A 9 18.98 7.79 -26.09
N LEU A 10 18.26 8.54 -26.91
CA LEU A 10 16.87 8.28 -27.26
C LEU A 10 16.76 6.93 -27.97
N ASN A 11 15.81 6.08 -27.57
CA ASN A 11 15.18 5.11 -28.49
C ASN A 11 13.76 4.76 -28.01
N THR A 12 12.79 5.14 -28.84
CA THR A 12 11.45 4.55 -28.91
C THR A 12 11.54 3.16 -29.55
N PRO A 13 10.51 2.31 -29.40
CA PRO A 13 9.70 2.08 -30.59
C PRO A 13 8.19 2.14 -30.34
N ARG A 14 7.52 2.40 -31.46
CA ARG A 14 6.12 2.69 -31.69
C ARG A 14 5.46 1.46 -32.31
N GLU A 15 4.32 1.03 -31.78
CA GLU A 15 3.23 0.33 -32.48
C GLU A 15 1.95 0.60 -31.66
N LEU A 16 1.04 1.52 -32.04
CA LEU A 16 -0.08 1.34 -32.99
C LEU A 16 -0.77 -0.02 -32.82
N GLY A 17 -2.00 -0.16 -32.34
CA GLY A 17 -3.01 0.80 -31.88
C GLY A 17 -4.33 0.05 -31.65
N LEU A 18 -5.29 0.66 -30.93
CA LEU A 18 -6.72 0.58 -31.23
C LEU A 18 -7.49 1.55 -30.33
N ARG A 19 -8.06 2.54 -31.01
CA ARG A 19 -9.01 3.53 -30.51
C ARG A 19 -10.30 2.84 -30.06
N SER A 20 -10.81 3.23 -28.89
CA SER A 20 -12.24 3.58 -28.75
C SER A 20 -12.43 4.48 -27.53
N ASN A 21 -12.82 5.73 -27.79
CA ASN A 21 -13.33 6.67 -26.80
C ASN A 21 -14.85 6.62 -26.82
N MET A 22 -15.49 6.56 -25.64
CA MET A 22 -16.68 7.34 -25.22
C MET A 22 -16.81 7.12 -23.70
N LEU A 23 -16.35 8.03 -22.84
CA LEU A 23 -17.03 9.20 -22.28
C LEU A 23 -18.33 8.91 -21.47
N ARG A 24 -18.22 9.15 -20.14
CA ARG A 24 -19.20 9.77 -19.21
C ARG A 24 -20.05 8.86 -18.29
N ASP A 25 -19.55 8.66 -17.06
CA ASP A 25 -20.11 9.07 -15.74
C ASP A 25 -21.52 8.63 -15.24
N PRO A 26 -21.83 8.72 -13.91
CA PRO A 26 -22.17 7.54 -13.10
C PRO A 26 -23.53 7.61 -12.34
N VAL A 27 -23.78 6.58 -11.49
CA VAL A 27 -24.74 6.50 -10.36
C VAL A 27 -26.17 6.01 -10.68
N SER A 28 -26.54 4.81 -10.22
CA SER A 28 -27.64 4.57 -9.25
C SER A 28 -27.79 3.09 -8.87
N PHE A 29 -27.94 2.86 -7.57
CA PHE A 29 -28.25 1.59 -6.91
C PHE A 29 -29.67 1.06 -7.18
N LEU A 30 -29.86 -0.22 -6.81
CA LEU A 30 -31.11 -0.96 -6.50
C LEU A 30 -31.96 -1.39 -7.70
N SER A 31 -32.58 -2.57 -7.74
CA SER A 31 -32.45 -3.88 -7.09
C SER A 31 -33.63 -4.69 -7.66
N SER A 32 -33.58 -6.00 -7.42
CA SER A 32 -34.72 -6.93 -7.36
C SER A 32 -35.13 -7.61 -8.67
N GLN A 33 -35.55 -8.87 -8.71
CA GLN A 33 -35.71 -9.96 -7.74
C GLN A 33 -36.48 -11.07 -8.50
N THR A 34 -36.56 -12.27 -7.92
CA THR A 34 -37.35 -13.47 -8.28
C THR A 34 -36.55 -14.58 -8.99
N GLN A 35 -36.52 -15.83 -8.54
CA GLN A 35 -37.28 -16.56 -7.51
C GLN A 35 -36.47 -17.80 -7.04
N THR A 36 -36.69 -18.17 -5.78
CA THR A 36 -36.23 -19.32 -4.96
C THR A 36 -37.07 -20.60 -5.25
N PRO A 37 -37.05 -21.70 -4.45
CA PRO A 37 -35.94 -22.62 -4.10
C PRO A 37 -36.36 -24.13 -4.01
N ALA A 38 -35.41 -24.96 -3.54
CA ALA A 38 -35.49 -26.34 -2.98
C ALA A 38 -35.49 -27.49 -4.00
N SER A 39 -34.70 -28.57 -3.84
CA SER A 39 -34.40 -29.33 -2.61
C SER A 39 -33.17 -30.27 -2.73
N HIS A 40 -32.68 -30.71 -1.56
CA HIS A 40 -31.74 -31.81 -1.22
C HIS A 40 -30.24 -31.46 -1.12
N LEU A 41 -29.72 -31.18 0.09
CA LEU A 41 -29.31 -32.11 1.17
C LEU A 41 -28.19 -33.08 0.74
N SER A 42 -26.96 -32.82 1.19
CA SER A 42 -26.29 -33.68 2.19
C SER A 42 -24.87 -33.18 2.50
N LYS A 43 -24.69 -32.76 3.76
CA LYS A 43 -23.55 -33.00 4.67
C LYS A 43 -22.13 -32.88 4.11
N VAL A 44 -21.54 -31.75 4.47
CA VAL A 44 -20.15 -31.62 4.94
C VAL A 44 -19.87 -32.74 5.95
N ASN A 45 -18.92 -33.62 5.63
CA ASN A 45 -18.35 -34.56 6.58
C ASN A 45 -16.86 -34.24 6.75
N ALA A 46 -16.53 -33.95 8.00
CA ALA A 46 -15.29 -34.27 8.70
C ALA A 46 -14.24 -35.06 7.89
N SER A 47 -13.11 -34.42 7.60
CA SER A 47 -11.84 -35.12 7.34
C SER A 47 -10.64 -34.28 7.79
N ALA A 48 -10.71 -33.75 9.01
CA ALA A 48 -9.56 -33.15 9.70
C ALA A 48 -9.26 -33.80 11.07
N ALA A 49 -10.01 -34.84 11.44
CA ALA A 49 -9.81 -35.63 12.65
C ALA A 49 -9.66 -37.11 12.26
N ASN A 50 -8.47 -37.53 11.83
CA ASN A 50 -8.04 -38.95 11.79
C ASN A 50 -6.57 -39.11 11.35
N TYR A 51 -5.66 -38.25 11.83
CA TYR A 51 -4.21 -38.41 11.59
C TYR A 51 -3.37 -38.37 12.88
N GLY A 52 -4.02 -38.49 14.05
CA GLY A 52 -3.36 -38.43 15.35
C GLY A 52 -3.37 -39.72 16.18
N GLU A 53 -4.17 -40.74 15.85
CA GLU A 53 -4.42 -41.85 16.80
C GLU A 53 -3.86 -43.22 16.43
N HIS A 54 -3.33 -43.43 15.22
CA HIS A 54 -2.82 -44.75 14.82
C HIS A 54 -1.32 -44.99 15.01
N GLN A 55 -0.53 -43.98 15.39
CA GLN A 55 0.90 -44.17 15.62
C GLN A 55 1.26 -44.42 17.09
N GLN A 56 0.30 -44.25 18.02
CA GLN A 56 0.56 -44.31 19.46
C GLN A 56 0.06 -45.60 20.14
N GLN A 57 -0.69 -46.46 19.44
CA GLN A 57 -1.24 -47.71 20.01
C GLN A 57 -0.43 -48.97 19.69
N GLN A 58 0.79 -48.86 19.13
CA GLN A 58 1.61 -50.04 18.78
C GLN A 58 2.73 -50.36 19.79
N TRP A 59 2.83 -49.66 20.93
CA TRP A 59 3.95 -49.81 21.87
C TRP A 59 3.57 -50.14 23.33
N GLU A 60 2.35 -50.58 23.59
CA GLU A 60 1.94 -51.09 24.91
C GLU A 60 1.13 -52.38 24.73
N LEU A 61 1.39 -53.41 25.55
CA LEU A 61 0.93 -54.83 25.51
C LEU A 61 1.89 -55.77 24.73
N SER A 62 2.76 -56.59 25.32
CA SER A 62 2.68 -57.30 26.61
C SER A 62 4.06 -57.55 27.22
N ALA A 63 4.25 -57.01 28.41
CA ALA A 63 5.02 -57.67 29.47
C ALA A 63 4.01 -58.35 30.41
N ASP A 64 4.35 -59.55 30.85
CA ASP A 64 3.76 -60.31 31.97
C ASP A 64 2.32 -60.85 31.83
N PHE A 65 2.24 -62.17 31.64
CA PHE A 65 1.38 -62.97 32.52
C PHE A 65 1.96 -64.38 32.66
N ASP A 66 2.48 -64.65 33.86
CA ASP A 66 3.06 -65.92 34.27
C ASP A 66 2.07 -66.66 35.21
N HIS A 67 2.27 -67.98 35.32
CA HIS A 67 1.54 -68.97 36.13
C HIS A 67 0.24 -69.54 35.52
N GLY A 68 0.00 -70.84 35.50
CA GLY A 68 0.58 -71.93 36.28
C GLY A 68 -0.56 -72.80 36.81
N THR A 69 -0.45 -74.11 36.59
CA THR A 69 -1.23 -75.21 37.20
C THR A 69 -2.69 -75.38 36.78
N SER A 70 -2.94 -76.43 35.99
CA SER A 70 -4.11 -77.30 36.17
C SER A 70 -3.78 -78.69 35.61
N THR A 71 -3.60 -79.62 36.53
CA THR A 71 -3.44 -81.06 36.32
C THR A 71 -4.84 -81.67 36.19
N ASP A 72 -5.14 -82.46 35.15
CA ASP A 72 -5.20 -83.93 35.27
C ASP A 72 -5.67 -84.65 33.99
N ASP A 73 -5.09 -85.83 33.80
CA ASP A 73 -5.54 -87.04 33.10
C ASP A 73 -6.02 -87.02 31.62
N SER A 74 -5.27 -87.71 30.74
CA SER A 74 -5.61 -89.09 30.35
C SER A 74 -4.85 -89.61 29.11
N ILE A 75 -3.92 -90.52 29.39
CA ILE A 75 -3.50 -91.79 28.74
C ILE A 75 -3.85 -92.08 27.25
N ASN A 76 -2.77 -92.37 26.50
CA ASN A 76 -2.58 -93.22 25.30
C ASN A 76 -3.41 -92.99 24.02
N SER A 77 -2.71 -92.81 22.89
CA SER A 77 -2.75 -93.77 21.76
C SER A 77 -1.93 -93.26 20.56
N SER A 78 -1.26 -94.19 19.91
CA SER A 78 -0.51 -94.08 18.67
C SER A 78 -1.25 -93.36 17.53
N GLN A 79 -0.83 -92.13 17.20
CA GLN A 79 -1.14 -91.51 15.90
C GLN A 79 -0.09 -90.45 15.50
N GLY A 80 1.19 -90.81 15.58
CA GLY A 80 2.34 -89.91 15.41
C GLY A 80 2.64 -89.39 14.00
N ASN A 81 1.75 -89.52 13.01
CA ASN A 81 1.99 -88.98 11.65
C ASN A 81 0.84 -88.10 11.11
N LEU A 82 -0.43 -88.34 11.47
CA LEU A 82 -1.57 -87.59 10.90
C LEU A 82 -1.87 -86.26 11.63
N THR A 83 -1.59 -86.17 12.93
CA THR A 83 -1.79 -84.93 13.71
C THR A 83 -0.69 -83.90 13.44
N ARG A 84 0.54 -84.34 13.15
CA ARG A 84 1.66 -83.47 12.75
C ARG A 84 1.45 -82.86 11.36
N GLU A 85 0.91 -83.65 10.43
CA GLU A 85 0.60 -83.21 9.07
C GLU A 85 -0.57 -82.22 9.07
N ARG A 86 -1.60 -82.44 9.90
CA ARG A 86 -2.72 -81.50 10.06
C ARG A 86 -2.31 -80.19 10.73
N SER A 87 -1.41 -80.22 11.72
CA SER A 87 -0.85 -78.99 12.31
C SER A 87 0.09 -78.25 11.35
N GLN A 88 0.89 -78.99 10.58
CA GLN A 88 1.76 -78.41 9.55
C GLN A 88 0.94 -77.77 8.43
N GLN A 89 -0.15 -78.40 8.01
CA GLN A 89 -1.05 -77.86 6.99
C GLN A 89 -1.78 -76.59 7.46
N VAL A 90 -2.17 -76.52 8.74
CA VAL A 90 -2.74 -75.29 9.33
C VAL A 90 -1.68 -74.19 9.42
N SER A 91 -0.44 -74.51 9.83
CA SER A 91 0.65 -73.52 9.84
C SER A 91 1.04 -73.06 8.44
N ASP A 92 1.03 -73.93 7.44
CA ASP A 92 1.35 -73.57 6.05
C ASP A 92 0.25 -72.67 5.47
N MET A 93 -1.01 -72.91 5.81
CA MET A 93 -2.14 -72.05 5.45
C MET A 93 -2.08 -70.66 6.13
N GLU A 94 -1.66 -70.61 7.40
CA GLU A 94 -1.41 -69.35 8.11
C GLU A 94 -0.22 -68.58 7.51
N ILE A 95 0.85 -69.27 7.13
CA ILE A 95 2.02 -68.69 6.46
C ILE A 95 1.63 -68.13 5.08
N GLU A 96 0.82 -68.85 4.31
CA GLU A 96 0.31 -68.36 3.02
C GLU A 96 -0.59 -67.13 3.19
N LYS A 97 -1.45 -67.12 4.22
CA LYS A 97 -2.27 -65.96 4.57
C LYS A 97 -1.41 -64.75 4.95
N LEU A 98 -0.41 -64.93 5.81
CA LEU A 98 0.52 -63.87 6.20
C LEU A 98 1.33 -63.35 5.00
N LYS A 99 1.74 -64.22 4.07
CA LYS A 99 2.39 -63.80 2.82
C LYS A 99 1.45 -62.97 1.96
N ALA A 100 0.16 -63.34 1.86
CA ALA A 100 -0.83 -62.57 1.12
C ALA A 100 -1.08 -61.19 1.78
N GLU A 101 -1.21 -61.13 3.10
CA GLU A 101 -1.33 -59.88 3.86
C GLU A 101 -0.09 -59.00 3.68
N LEU A 102 1.12 -59.58 3.66
CA LEU A 102 2.36 -58.85 3.41
C LEU A 102 2.39 -58.24 2.00
N VAL A 103 1.90 -58.96 0.98
CA VAL A 103 1.77 -58.43 -0.38
C VAL A 103 0.76 -57.28 -0.44
N VAL A 104 -0.37 -57.39 0.27
CA VAL A 104 -1.37 -56.31 0.35
C VAL A 104 -0.79 -55.09 1.06
N LEU A 105 -0.12 -55.27 2.19
CA LEU A 105 0.55 -54.21 2.94
C LEU A 105 1.67 -53.55 2.11
N SER A 106 2.44 -54.33 1.35
CA SER A 106 3.46 -53.78 0.45
C SER A 106 2.83 -52.89 -0.63
N ARG A 107 1.73 -53.32 -1.25
CA ARG A 107 1.00 -52.50 -2.24
C ARG A 107 0.41 -51.25 -1.60
N GLN A 108 -0.10 -51.36 -0.38
CA GLN A 108 -0.62 -50.21 0.37
C GLN A 108 0.50 -49.19 0.65
N ALA A 109 1.69 -49.64 1.03
CA ALA A 109 2.85 -48.78 1.23
C ALA A 109 3.26 -48.05 -0.06
N ASP A 110 3.25 -48.75 -1.21
CA ASP A 110 3.53 -48.14 -2.52
C ASP A 110 2.50 -47.06 -2.90
N VAL A 111 1.20 -47.28 -2.61
CA VAL A 111 0.14 -46.29 -2.84
C VAL A 111 0.33 -45.07 -1.97
N SER A 112 0.58 -45.25 -0.67
CA SER A 112 0.82 -44.14 0.27
C SER A 112 2.10 -43.36 -0.08
N GLU A 113 3.16 -44.02 -0.58
CA GLU A 113 4.36 -43.34 -1.08
C GLU A 113 4.03 -42.43 -2.29
N MET A 114 3.19 -42.90 -3.23
CA MET A 114 2.73 -42.10 -4.38
C MET A 114 1.84 -40.91 -3.98
N GLU A 115 0.98 -41.08 -2.98
CA GLU A 115 0.17 -40.00 -2.41
C GLU A 115 1.06 -38.93 -1.77
N ILE A 116 2.04 -39.34 -0.94
CA ILE A 116 3.01 -38.43 -0.32
C ILE A 116 3.79 -37.66 -1.38
N GLN A 117 4.27 -38.32 -2.43
CA GLN A 117 4.98 -37.64 -3.53
C GLN A 117 4.08 -36.63 -4.27
N THR A 118 2.79 -36.93 -4.42
CA THR A 118 1.83 -36.02 -5.04
C THR A 118 1.56 -34.81 -4.17
N LEU A 119 1.36 -35.00 -2.86
CA LEU A 119 1.19 -33.91 -1.90
C LEU A 119 2.43 -33.02 -1.83
N ARG A 120 3.64 -33.61 -1.79
CA ARG A 120 4.90 -32.85 -1.85
C ARG A 120 4.98 -31.98 -3.10
N LYS A 121 4.60 -32.50 -4.28
CA LYS A 121 4.55 -31.73 -5.53
C LYS A 121 3.52 -30.59 -5.46
N GLN A 122 2.38 -30.83 -4.84
CA GLN A 122 1.34 -29.81 -4.66
C GLN A 122 1.81 -28.69 -3.74
N ILE A 123 2.46 -29.03 -2.61
CA ILE A 123 3.06 -28.05 -1.69
C ILE A 123 4.08 -27.17 -2.41
N VAL A 124 4.96 -27.75 -3.23
CA VAL A 124 5.94 -26.96 -4.00
C VAL A 124 5.27 -26.01 -4.99
N LYS A 125 4.22 -26.46 -5.69
CA LYS A 125 3.46 -25.60 -6.62
C LYS A 125 2.76 -24.46 -5.89
N GLU A 126 2.13 -24.74 -4.76
CA GLU A 126 1.42 -23.74 -3.96
C GLU A 126 2.39 -22.75 -3.30
N SER A 127 3.53 -23.25 -2.80
CA SER A 127 4.60 -22.40 -2.28
C SER A 127 5.15 -21.45 -3.34
N LYS A 128 5.38 -21.93 -4.57
CA LYS A 128 5.79 -21.08 -5.69
C LYS A 128 4.73 -20.03 -6.03
N ARG A 129 3.46 -20.42 -6.10
CA ARG A 129 2.34 -19.50 -6.34
C ARG A 129 2.27 -18.42 -5.25
N GLY A 130 2.44 -18.80 -3.99
CA GLY A 130 2.50 -17.87 -2.86
C GLY A 130 3.65 -16.88 -2.97
N GLN A 131 4.84 -17.34 -3.39
CA GLN A 131 5.99 -16.46 -3.65
C GLN A 131 5.74 -15.49 -4.81
N ASP A 132 5.07 -15.95 -5.87
CA ASP A 132 4.73 -15.12 -7.03
C ASP A 132 3.74 -14.02 -6.64
N LEU A 133 2.68 -14.37 -5.90
CA LEU A 133 1.71 -13.41 -5.34
C LEU A 133 2.36 -12.42 -4.36
N SER A 134 3.30 -12.89 -3.53
CA SER A 134 4.05 -12.01 -2.62
C SER A 134 4.84 -10.94 -3.37
N ARG A 135 5.46 -11.28 -4.50
CA ARG A 135 6.14 -10.30 -5.35
C ARG A 135 5.18 -9.32 -6.01
N GLU A 136 4.01 -9.78 -6.45
CA GLU A 136 2.96 -8.91 -6.99
C GLU A 136 2.45 -7.92 -5.93
N ILE A 137 2.17 -8.39 -4.71
CA ILE A 137 1.76 -7.54 -3.59
C ILE A 137 2.82 -6.49 -3.27
N LEU A 138 4.12 -6.84 -3.31
CA LEU A 138 5.20 -5.88 -3.13
C LEU A 138 5.21 -4.83 -4.25
N GLY A 139 4.99 -5.22 -5.51
CA GLY A 139 4.85 -4.31 -6.64
C GLY A 139 3.68 -3.34 -6.48
N LEU A 140 2.47 -3.88 -6.22
CA LEU A 140 1.26 -3.08 -6.00
C LEU A 140 1.38 -2.14 -4.80
N LYS A 141 2.09 -2.54 -3.74
CA LYS A 141 2.40 -1.67 -2.61
C LYS A 141 3.26 -0.48 -3.04
N GLY A 142 4.28 -0.71 -3.87
CA GLY A 142 5.11 0.33 -4.47
C GLY A 142 4.30 1.30 -5.34
N GLU A 143 3.42 0.79 -6.20
CA GLU A 143 2.53 1.61 -7.03
C GLU A 143 1.58 2.47 -6.17
N ARG A 144 0.99 1.88 -5.14
CA ARG A 144 0.12 2.60 -4.19
C ARG A 144 0.88 3.70 -3.46
N ASP A 145 2.10 3.45 -3.02
CA ASP A 145 2.91 4.46 -2.33
C ASP A 145 3.34 5.59 -3.30
N MET A 146 3.65 5.26 -4.56
CA MET A 146 3.92 6.23 -5.61
C MET A 146 2.69 7.11 -5.89
N LEU A 147 1.52 6.50 -6.08
CA LEU A 147 0.26 7.22 -6.30
C LEU A 147 -0.11 8.09 -5.09
N LYS A 148 0.12 7.60 -3.87
CA LYS A 148 -0.09 8.38 -2.65
C LYS A 148 0.78 9.64 -2.65
N SER A 149 2.05 9.53 -3.02
CA SER A 149 2.96 10.68 -3.13
C SER A 149 2.50 11.69 -4.20
N GLU A 150 1.93 11.21 -5.30
CA GLU A 150 1.40 12.06 -6.36
C GLU A 150 0.13 12.80 -5.90
N CYS A 151 -0.78 12.11 -5.20
CA CYS A 151 -1.95 12.73 -4.56
C CYS A 151 -1.56 13.82 -3.55
N GLU A 152 -0.52 13.58 -2.73
CA GLU A 152 0.00 14.57 -1.79
C GLU A 152 0.56 15.80 -2.52
N LYS A 153 1.32 15.60 -3.61
CA LYS A 153 1.81 16.70 -4.47
C LYS A 153 0.65 17.49 -5.08
N LEU A 154 -0.37 16.80 -5.59
CA LEU A 154 -1.55 17.44 -6.18
C LEU A 154 -2.33 18.26 -5.15
N LYS A 155 -2.48 17.73 -3.93
CA LYS A 155 -3.12 18.43 -2.80
C LYS A 155 -2.33 19.67 -2.39
N ALA A 156 -1.00 19.57 -2.33
CA ALA A 156 -0.14 20.72 -2.06
C ALA A 156 -0.23 21.79 -3.17
N PHE A 157 -0.27 21.36 -4.43
CA PHE A 157 -0.48 22.25 -5.57
C PHE A 157 -1.84 22.97 -5.51
N HIS A 158 -2.91 22.24 -5.21
CA HIS A 158 -4.23 22.82 -5.03
C HIS A 158 -4.28 23.84 -3.89
N LYS A 159 -3.64 23.54 -2.75
CA LYS A 159 -3.53 24.47 -1.62
C LYS A 159 -2.82 25.78 -2.03
N ARG A 160 -1.69 25.70 -2.74
CA ARG A 160 -1.00 26.91 -3.26
C ARG A 160 -1.87 27.70 -4.23
N MET A 161 -2.64 27.03 -5.08
CA MET A 161 -3.55 27.68 -6.02
C MET A 161 -4.65 28.45 -5.28
N GLU A 162 -5.27 27.87 -4.26
CA GLU A 162 -6.28 28.54 -3.45
C GLU A 162 -5.70 29.69 -2.62
N GLU A 163 -4.49 29.55 -2.08
CA GLU A 163 -3.76 30.64 -1.42
C GLU A 163 -3.43 31.80 -2.38
N ALA A 164 -3.09 31.52 -3.64
CA ALA A 164 -2.88 32.55 -4.65
C ALA A 164 -4.19 33.26 -5.02
N LYS A 165 -5.30 32.52 -5.15
CA LYS A 165 -6.63 33.09 -5.39
C LYS A 165 -7.10 33.96 -4.23
N SER A 166 -6.87 33.56 -2.99
CA SER A 166 -7.24 34.36 -1.82
C SER A 166 -6.40 35.63 -1.69
N LYS A 167 -5.09 35.57 -1.99
CA LYS A 167 -4.22 36.76 -2.07
C LYS A 167 -4.66 37.73 -3.16
N ASN A 168 -5.03 37.23 -4.35
CA ASN A 168 -5.54 38.07 -5.43
C ASN A 168 -6.88 38.74 -5.10
N LYS A 169 -7.76 38.07 -4.35
CA LYS A 169 -9.01 38.67 -3.84
C LYS A 169 -8.73 39.77 -2.80
N LEU A 170 -7.81 39.54 -1.88
CA LEU A 170 -7.43 40.52 -0.85
C LEU A 170 -6.71 41.76 -1.43
N GLN A 171 -5.93 41.62 -2.51
CA GLN A 171 -5.33 42.77 -3.22
C GLN A 171 -6.36 43.66 -3.91
N PHE A 172 -7.52 43.12 -4.31
CA PHE A 172 -8.57 43.89 -5.00
C PHE A 172 -9.52 44.64 -4.04
N GLU A 173 -9.49 44.30 -2.75
CA GLU A 173 -10.42 44.82 -1.74
C GLU A 173 -9.83 45.97 -0.90
N GLY A 174 -8.55 46.32 -1.11
CA GLY A 174 -7.83 47.34 -0.33
C GLY A 174 -7.59 48.70 -0.98
N GLY A 175 -7.87 48.85 -2.28
CA GLY A 175 -7.72 50.12 -3.01
C GLY A 175 -8.89 50.34 -3.95
N ASP A 176 -9.51 51.52 -3.89
CA ASP A 176 -10.64 51.87 -4.74
C ASP A 176 -10.23 51.69 -6.22
N PRO A 177 -10.87 50.79 -6.98
CA PRO A 177 -10.58 50.56 -8.40
C PRO A 177 -10.65 51.84 -9.24
N TRP A 178 -11.40 52.85 -8.77
CA TRP A 178 -11.45 54.17 -9.38
C TRP A 178 -10.13 54.92 -9.33
N VAL A 179 -9.32 54.76 -8.27
CA VAL A 179 -8.03 55.45 -8.12
C VAL A 179 -7.03 54.90 -9.13
N LEU A 180 -6.91 53.58 -9.25
CA LEU A 180 -6.04 52.93 -10.25
C LEU A 180 -6.47 53.26 -11.69
N LEU A 181 -7.78 53.33 -11.93
CA LEU A 181 -8.32 53.71 -13.23
C LEU A 181 -8.02 55.18 -13.57
N GLU A 182 -8.08 56.07 -12.58
CA GLU A 182 -7.77 57.49 -12.75
C GLU A 182 -6.26 57.72 -12.90
N GLU A 183 -5.42 56.97 -12.19
CA GLU A 183 -3.96 56.98 -12.36
C GLU A 183 -3.55 56.52 -13.77
N ALA A 184 -4.09 55.40 -14.25
CA ALA A 184 -3.85 54.92 -15.61
C ALA A 184 -4.36 55.90 -16.68
N ARG A 185 -5.47 56.59 -16.39
CA ARG A 185 -5.99 57.66 -17.26
C ARG A 185 -5.03 58.86 -17.31
N GLN A 186 -4.48 59.26 -16.16
CA GLN A 186 -3.51 60.35 -16.09
C GLN A 186 -2.20 59.99 -16.80
N GLU A 187 -1.64 58.81 -16.55
CA GLU A 187 -0.42 58.32 -17.22
C GLU A 187 -0.58 58.29 -18.75
N ARG A 188 -1.72 57.79 -19.22
CA ARG A 188 -2.06 57.80 -20.66
C ARG A 188 -2.12 59.22 -21.23
N ASN A 189 -2.63 60.19 -20.48
CA ASN A 189 -2.67 61.58 -20.92
C ASN A 189 -1.26 62.19 -21.00
N TYR A 190 -0.41 61.94 -20.00
CA TYR A 190 0.99 62.38 -20.01
C TYR A 190 1.76 61.77 -21.21
N GLU A 191 1.57 60.48 -21.48
CA GLU A 191 2.19 59.84 -22.64
C GLU A 191 1.69 60.42 -23.96
N LYS A 192 0.39 60.72 -24.06
CA LYS A 192 -0.20 61.37 -25.26
C LYS A 192 0.42 62.74 -25.51
N ASP A 193 0.60 63.54 -24.46
CA ASP A 193 1.21 64.86 -24.55
C ASP A 193 2.69 64.76 -24.94
N LEU A 194 3.44 63.83 -24.33
CA LEU A 194 4.83 63.56 -24.69
C LEU A 194 4.96 63.10 -26.14
N ASN A 195 4.07 62.22 -26.60
CA ASN A 195 4.05 61.73 -27.98
C ASN A 195 3.78 62.87 -28.97
N SER A 196 2.85 63.79 -28.63
CA SER A 196 2.58 64.98 -29.43
C SER A 196 3.80 65.90 -29.54
N ASN A 197 4.54 66.07 -28.45
CA ASN A 197 5.76 66.88 -28.41
C ASN A 197 6.88 66.24 -29.25
N LEU A 198 7.10 64.93 -29.11
CA LEU A 198 8.09 64.22 -29.91
C LEU A 198 7.79 64.28 -31.42
N ARG A 199 6.50 64.17 -31.80
CA ARG A 199 6.07 64.36 -33.19
C ARG A 199 6.37 65.77 -33.70
N LEU A 200 6.10 66.79 -32.89
CA LEU A 200 6.42 68.18 -33.24
C LEU A 200 7.93 68.38 -33.40
N GLN A 201 8.75 67.79 -32.52
CA GLN A 201 10.21 67.85 -32.64
C GLN A 201 10.70 67.16 -33.91
N LEU A 202 10.15 65.99 -34.24
CA LEU A 202 10.48 65.29 -35.48
C LEU A 202 10.12 66.13 -36.71
N GLN A 203 8.95 66.77 -36.72
CA GLN A 203 8.53 67.65 -37.81
C GLN A 203 9.51 68.84 -37.97
N LYS A 204 9.88 69.51 -36.89
CA LYS A 204 10.86 70.61 -36.92
C LYS A 204 12.21 70.16 -37.47
N THR A 205 12.68 68.99 -37.06
CA THR A 205 13.93 68.41 -37.58
C THR A 205 13.82 68.07 -39.06
N GLN A 206 12.67 67.55 -39.52
CA GLN A 206 12.42 67.28 -40.94
C GLN A 206 12.40 68.57 -41.77
N GLU A 207 11.75 69.62 -41.28
CA GLU A 207 11.70 70.94 -41.92
C GLU A 207 13.11 71.57 -42.01
N SER A 208 13.87 71.54 -40.91
CA SER A 208 15.26 72.04 -40.89
C SER A 208 16.18 71.23 -41.81
N ASN A 209 16.01 69.90 -41.88
CA ASN A 209 16.75 69.06 -42.82
C ASN A 209 16.39 69.39 -44.28
N ALA A 210 15.13 69.70 -44.57
CA ALA A 210 14.71 70.12 -45.91
C ALA A 210 15.32 71.47 -46.30
N GLU A 211 15.39 72.41 -45.36
CA GLU A 211 16.07 73.71 -45.55
C GLU A 211 17.58 73.53 -45.76
N LEU A 212 18.24 72.68 -44.96
CA LEU A 212 19.65 72.34 -45.16
C LEU A 212 19.91 71.73 -46.53
N LEU A 213 19.04 70.82 -46.98
CA LEU A 213 19.16 70.18 -48.30
C LEU A 213 19.00 71.19 -49.44
N LEU A 214 18.13 72.20 -49.27
CA LEU A 214 18.04 73.32 -50.21
C LEU A 214 19.32 74.17 -50.19
N ALA A 215 19.85 74.53 -49.02
CA ALA A 215 21.09 75.29 -48.90
C ALA A 215 22.29 74.54 -49.51
N VAL A 216 22.37 73.22 -49.33
CA VAL A 216 23.40 72.38 -49.97
C VAL A 216 23.25 72.39 -51.49
N LYS A 217 22.01 72.30 -52.02
CA LYS A 217 21.78 72.42 -53.47
C LYS A 217 22.21 73.77 -54.02
N ASP A 218 21.92 74.86 -53.30
CA ASP A 218 22.33 76.20 -53.70
C ASP A 218 23.86 76.34 -53.71
N LEU A 219 24.55 75.75 -52.71
CA LEU A 219 26.01 75.68 -52.65
C LEU A 219 26.60 74.84 -53.78
N ASP A 220 26.00 73.69 -54.11
CA ASP A 220 26.42 72.85 -55.24
C ASP A 220 26.24 73.60 -56.56
N GLU A 221 25.17 74.36 -56.74
CA GLU A 221 24.98 75.21 -57.93
C GLU A 221 26.04 76.32 -58.01
N MET A 222 26.34 77.00 -56.89
CA MET A 222 27.42 77.98 -56.82
C MET A 222 28.79 77.36 -57.08
N LEU A 223 29.04 76.14 -56.60
CA LEU A 223 30.28 75.40 -56.85
C LEU A 223 30.40 74.97 -58.30
N GLU A 224 29.31 74.57 -58.97
CA GLU A 224 29.29 74.28 -60.40
C GLU A 224 29.50 75.55 -61.25
N GLN A 225 28.94 76.68 -60.84
CA GLN A 225 29.23 77.98 -61.47
C GLN A 225 30.72 78.34 -61.30
N LYS A 226 31.28 78.12 -60.11
CA LYS A 226 32.69 78.41 -59.81
C LYS A 226 33.63 77.42 -60.50
N SER A 227 33.32 76.12 -60.55
CA SER A 227 34.12 75.08 -61.23
C SER A 227 34.26 75.42 -62.71
N LYS A 228 33.15 75.83 -63.33
CA LYS A 228 33.09 76.34 -64.70
C LYS A 228 33.93 77.62 -64.87
N GLY A 229 33.95 78.51 -63.88
CA GLY A 229 34.79 79.71 -63.87
C GLY A 229 36.28 79.52 -63.49
N THR A 230 36.64 78.46 -62.74
CA THR A 230 38.03 78.16 -62.34
C THR A 230 38.81 77.38 -63.40
N SER A 231 38.15 76.86 -64.43
CA SER A 231 38.83 76.29 -65.60
C SER A 231 39.70 77.31 -66.36
N ASP A 232 39.53 78.61 -66.09
CA ASP A 232 40.26 79.70 -66.74
C ASP A 232 41.48 80.25 -65.95
N PHE A 233 41.79 79.78 -64.72
CA PHE A 233 42.78 80.47 -63.85
C PHE A 233 43.73 79.60 -63.00
N SER A 234 44.07 78.38 -63.40
CA SER A 234 45.06 77.55 -62.68
C SER A 234 46.42 77.48 -63.37
N ASN A 235 47.34 78.37 -62.99
CA ASN A 235 48.79 78.20 -63.10
C ASN A 235 49.51 79.16 -62.13
N LYS A 236 50.20 78.63 -61.10
CA LYS A 236 51.58 79.00 -60.65
C LYS A 236 51.85 78.96 -59.11
N ALA A 237 53.01 78.35 -58.78
CA ALA A 237 53.93 78.46 -57.60
C ALA A 237 53.55 77.71 -56.29
N ARG A 238 54.33 76.81 -55.62
CA ARG A 238 55.79 76.65 -55.20
C ARG A 238 56.32 77.78 -54.27
N SER A 239 57.14 77.63 -53.22
CA SER A 239 57.82 76.57 -52.42
C SER A 239 58.81 77.23 -51.40
N TYR A 240 59.36 76.48 -50.40
CA TYR A 240 60.73 76.53 -49.78
C TYR A 240 61.00 76.81 -48.26
N GLU A 241 62.12 76.20 -47.80
CA GLU A 241 62.70 75.81 -46.47
C GLU A 241 63.72 76.79 -45.80
N ASN A 242 64.20 76.47 -44.56
CA ASN A 242 65.63 76.40 -44.05
C ASN A 242 65.80 76.72 -42.52
N ALA A 243 67.03 76.73 -41.92
CA ALA A 243 67.77 75.70 -41.15
C ALA A 243 68.91 76.36 -40.28
N ILE A 244 69.58 75.62 -39.31
CA ILE A 244 71.04 75.66 -38.91
C ILE A 244 71.65 76.44 -37.67
N SER A 245 72.33 75.68 -36.76
CA SER A 245 73.69 75.81 -36.04
C SER A 245 73.97 76.61 -34.72
N ARG A 246 75.20 76.63 -34.11
CA ARG A 246 76.10 75.69 -33.31
C ARG A 246 77.44 76.45 -32.91
N SER A 247 78.12 76.22 -31.75
CA SER A 247 79.61 76.42 -31.49
C SER A 247 80.13 75.99 -30.07
N GLU A 248 81.45 76.08 -29.79
CA GLU A 248 82.37 75.13 -29.07
C GLU A 248 83.49 75.83 -28.22
N THR A 249 84.15 75.16 -27.23
CA THR A 249 85.60 75.19 -26.76
C THR A 249 85.86 74.98 -25.23
N ASP A 250 86.77 74.06 -24.82
CA ASP A 250 87.92 74.20 -23.83
C ASP A 250 88.32 72.83 -23.16
N ASP A 251 89.62 72.46 -23.18
CA ASP A 251 90.10 71.05 -23.28
C ASP A 251 91.07 70.59 -22.15
N ASP A 252 91.07 71.24 -20.96
CA ASP A 252 91.91 70.84 -19.80
C ASP A 252 91.09 70.43 -18.55
N GLU A 253 89.79 70.76 -18.53
CA GLU A 253 88.78 70.17 -17.63
C GLU A 253 88.24 68.85 -18.18
N GLU A 254 88.29 68.63 -19.50
CA GLU A 254 87.69 67.46 -20.15
C GLU A 254 88.34 66.15 -19.72
N GLN A 255 89.66 66.12 -19.50
CA GLN A 255 90.37 64.89 -19.10
C GLN A 255 90.06 64.48 -17.65
N LYS A 256 89.89 65.45 -16.73
CA LYS A 256 89.48 65.22 -15.34
C LYS A 256 87.99 64.89 -15.25
N ALA A 257 87.18 65.55 -16.08
CA ALA A 257 85.77 65.23 -16.27
C ALA A 257 85.58 63.83 -16.84
N LEU A 258 86.47 63.35 -17.73
CA LEU A 258 86.45 62.00 -18.28
C LEU A 258 86.81 60.93 -17.22
N GLU A 259 87.78 61.17 -16.34
CA GLU A 259 88.07 60.26 -15.21
C GLU A 259 86.94 60.23 -14.17
N GLU A 260 86.30 61.38 -13.89
CA GLU A 260 85.12 61.48 -13.02
C GLU A 260 83.88 60.83 -13.66
N LEU A 261 83.70 60.97 -14.98
CA LEU A 261 82.69 60.25 -15.78
C LEU A 261 82.91 58.75 -15.76
N VAL A 262 84.15 58.27 -15.94
CA VAL A 262 84.48 56.83 -15.91
C VAL A 262 84.29 56.24 -14.51
N LYS A 263 84.60 57.00 -13.45
CA LYS A 263 84.32 56.62 -12.06
C LYS A 263 82.82 56.60 -11.78
N GLY A 264 82.09 57.63 -12.21
CA GLY A 264 80.63 57.66 -12.19
C GLY A 264 79.99 56.55 -13.03
N HIS A 265 80.65 56.06 -14.07
CA HIS A 265 80.17 54.94 -14.89
C HIS A 265 80.33 53.57 -14.20
N LYS A 266 81.29 53.43 -13.27
CA LYS A 266 81.39 52.26 -12.38
C LYS A 266 80.29 52.31 -11.31
N ASP A 267 80.08 53.47 -10.71
CA ASP A 267 79.00 53.69 -9.75
C ASP A 267 77.63 53.51 -10.41
N ALA A 268 77.43 53.96 -11.65
CA ALA A 268 76.19 53.75 -12.42
C ALA A 268 75.94 52.27 -12.75
N LYS A 269 76.99 51.48 -13.02
CA LYS A 269 76.86 50.02 -13.21
C LYS A 269 76.48 49.32 -11.90
N GLU A 270 77.06 49.73 -10.78
CA GLU A 270 76.68 49.23 -9.45
C GLU A 270 75.24 49.64 -9.09
N THR A 271 74.85 50.87 -9.40
CA THR A 271 73.48 51.38 -9.22
C THR A 271 72.49 50.58 -10.04
N TYR A 272 72.80 50.29 -11.31
CA TYR A 272 71.97 49.46 -12.18
C TYR A 272 71.81 48.02 -11.64
N LEU A 273 72.89 47.42 -11.11
CA LEU A 273 72.83 46.09 -10.49
C LEU A 273 71.97 46.08 -9.21
N LEU A 274 72.07 47.14 -8.40
CA LEU A 274 71.21 47.35 -7.24
C LEU A 274 69.75 47.56 -7.64
N GLU A 275 69.49 48.34 -8.68
CA GLU A 275 68.15 48.62 -9.22
C GLU A 275 67.49 47.36 -9.79
N GLN A 276 68.24 46.53 -10.51
CA GLN A 276 67.80 45.21 -10.95
C GLN A 276 67.45 44.32 -9.75
N LYS A 277 68.30 44.28 -8.71
CA LYS A 277 68.04 43.48 -7.51
C LYS A 277 66.81 43.99 -6.73
N ILE A 278 66.60 45.30 -6.68
CA ILE A 278 65.39 45.90 -6.09
C ILE A 278 64.16 45.47 -6.89
N MET A 279 64.23 45.53 -8.22
CA MET A 279 63.14 45.10 -9.10
C MET A 279 62.81 43.61 -8.94
N ASP A 280 63.82 42.74 -8.87
CA ASP A 280 63.65 41.30 -8.66
C ASP A 280 62.98 41.03 -7.29
N LEU A 281 63.47 41.67 -6.22
CA LEU A 281 62.88 41.56 -4.87
C LEU A 281 61.43 42.10 -4.82
N CYS A 282 61.14 43.21 -5.48
CA CYS A 282 59.79 43.74 -5.59
C CYS A 282 58.86 42.73 -6.30
N SER A 283 59.33 42.08 -7.37
CA SER A 283 58.55 41.05 -8.08
C SER A 283 58.27 39.83 -7.20
N GLU A 284 59.24 39.40 -6.38
CA GLU A 284 59.11 38.30 -5.44
C GLU A 284 58.11 38.63 -4.31
N ILE A 285 58.16 39.85 -3.78
CA ILE A 285 57.18 40.36 -2.80
C ILE A 285 55.77 40.35 -3.40
N GLU A 286 55.62 40.74 -4.67
CA GLU A 286 54.33 40.75 -5.38
C GLU A 286 53.75 39.33 -5.54
N ILE A 287 54.61 38.33 -5.77
CA ILE A 287 54.22 36.91 -5.83
C ILE A 287 53.75 36.45 -4.46
N TYR A 288 54.55 36.66 -3.40
CA TYR A 288 54.17 36.26 -2.04
C TYR A 288 52.88 36.93 -1.56
N ARG A 289 52.63 38.18 -1.99
CA ARG A 289 51.40 38.88 -1.69
C ARG A 289 50.19 38.17 -2.32
N ARG A 290 50.28 37.79 -3.60
CA ARG A 290 49.22 37.02 -4.27
C ARG A 290 49.00 35.64 -3.66
N ASP A 291 50.08 34.92 -3.34
CA ASP A 291 49.99 33.58 -2.73
C ASP A 291 49.35 33.64 -1.34
N ARG A 292 49.65 34.70 -0.57
CA ARG A 292 48.98 34.95 0.72
C ARG A 292 47.49 35.21 0.53
N ASP A 293 47.11 36.05 -0.42
CA ASP A 293 45.70 36.37 -0.67
C ASP A 293 44.94 35.11 -1.18
N GLU A 294 45.58 34.25 -1.97
CA GLU A 294 45.04 32.93 -2.36
C GLU A 294 44.86 31.99 -1.17
N LEU A 295 45.84 31.90 -0.27
CA LEU A 295 45.72 31.10 0.96
C LEU A 295 44.62 31.63 1.88
N GLU A 296 44.44 32.95 1.96
CA GLU A 296 43.34 33.57 2.72
C GLU A 296 41.98 33.18 2.15
N MET A 297 41.79 33.28 0.82
CA MET A 297 40.56 32.81 0.16
C MET A 297 40.28 31.33 0.40
N GLN A 298 41.30 30.47 0.35
CA GLN A 298 41.14 29.04 0.63
C GLN A 298 40.73 28.78 2.08
N MET A 299 41.27 29.54 3.02
CA MET A 299 40.92 29.43 4.44
C MET A 299 39.49 29.89 4.71
N GLU A 300 39.05 30.97 4.05
CA GLU A 300 37.65 31.45 4.10
C GLU A 300 36.69 30.42 3.49
N GLN A 301 37.03 29.84 2.34
CA GLN A 301 36.23 28.78 1.72
C GLN A 301 36.10 27.56 2.65
N LEU A 302 37.20 27.12 3.26
CA LEU A 302 37.18 26.00 4.20
C LEU A 302 36.31 26.31 5.43
N ALA A 303 36.34 27.54 5.94
CA ALA A 303 35.49 27.96 7.05
C ALA A 303 33.99 27.94 6.67
N LEU A 304 33.65 28.36 5.45
CA LEU A 304 32.29 28.27 4.93
C LEU A 304 31.84 26.81 4.77
N ASP A 305 32.67 25.96 4.17
CA ASP A 305 32.38 24.54 3.99
C ASP A 305 32.16 23.82 5.34
N TYR A 306 32.94 24.19 6.36
CA TYR A 306 32.78 23.65 7.71
C TYR A 306 31.42 24.02 8.32
N GLU A 307 30.97 25.27 8.17
CA GLU A 307 29.66 25.69 8.71
C GLU A 307 28.50 25.05 7.93
N ILE A 308 28.62 24.89 6.61
CA ILE A 308 27.64 24.14 5.79
C ILE A 308 27.54 22.71 6.29
N LEU A 309 28.68 22.01 6.44
CA LEU A 309 28.70 20.62 6.88
C LEU A 309 28.11 20.46 8.29
N LYS A 310 28.37 21.42 9.18
CA LYS A 310 27.81 21.43 10.53
C LYS A 310 26.30 21.61 10.53
N GLN A 311 25.77 22.49 9.67
CA GLN A 311 24.34 22.69 9.50
C GLN A 311 23.64 21.43 8.93
N GLU A 312 24.24 20.79 7.93
CA GLU A 312 23.75 19.54 7.35
C GLU A 312 23.77 18.40 8.38
N ASN A 313 24.82 18.32 9.20
CA ASN A 313 24.92 17.32 10.27
C ASN A 313 23.82 17.52 11.33
N HIS A 314 23.50 18.76 11.68
CA HIS A 314 22.39 19.06 12.58
C HIS A 314 21.03 18.66 11.97
N ASP A 315 20.80 18.96 10.69
CA ASP A 315 19.58 18.57 9.96
C ASP A 315 19.43 17.03 9.87
N MET A 316 20.52 16.33 9.55
CA MET A 316 20.55 14.87 9.52
C MET A 316 20.27 14.25 10.89
N SER A 317 20.85 14.81 11.95
CA SER A 317 20.60 14.37 13.33
C SER A 317 19.13 14.55 13.73
N TYR A 318 18.55 15.71 13.40
CA TYR A 318 17.14 16.00 13.66
C TYR A 318 16.20 15.04 12.90
N LYS A 319 16.46 14.79 11.61
CA LYS A 319 15.70 13.84 10.79
C LYS A 319 15.81 12.41 11.31
N LEU A 320 16.99 12.01 11.79
CA LEU A 320 17.20 10.69 12.38
C LEU A 320 16.39 10.51 13.67
N GLU A 321 16.42 11.50 14.56
CA GLU A 321 15.63 11.48 15.80
C GLU A 321 14.12 11.44 15.51
N GLN A 322 13.65 12.24 14.55
CA GLN A 322 12.27 12.19 14.07
C GLN A 322 11.89 10.82 13.53
N SER A 323 12.76 10.20 12.72
CA SER A 323 12.53 8.86 12.18
C SER A 323 12.46 7.80 13.28
N GLN A 324 13.33 7.88 14.30
CA GLN A 324 13.29 6.98 15.45
C GLN A 324 11.99 7.10 16.24
N LEU A 325 11.52 8.33 16.50
CA LEU A 325 10.24 8.56 17.17
C LEU A 325 9.06 8.01 16.35
N GLN A 326 9.09 8.20 15.03
CA GLN A 326 8.07 7.65 14.13
C GLN A 326 8.07 6.11 14.12
N GLU A 327 9.26 5.49 14.13
CA GLU A 327 9.41 4.04 14.16
C GLU A 327 8.94 3.45 15.50
N GLN A 328 9.26 4.10 16.62
CA GLN A 328 8.75 3.71 17.94
C GLN A 328 7.21 3.75 17.98
N LEU A 329 6.61 4.83 17.49
CA LEU A 329 5.16 4.96 17.43
C LEU A 329 4.54 3.88 16.53
N LYS A 330 5.15 3.63 15.36
CA LYS A 330 4.70 2.58 14.43
C LYS A 330 4.77 1.20 15.08
N MET A 331 5.88 0.87 15.73
CA MET A 331 6.04 -0.39 16.45
C MET A 331 5.00 -0.52 17.58
N GLN A 332 4.69 0.56 18.28
CA GLN A 332 3.63 0.54 19.30
C GLN A 332 2.26 0.23 18.69
N TYR A 333 1.92 0.84 17.55
CA TYR A 333 0.68 0.52 16.83
C TYR A 333 0.66 -0.93 16.35
N GLU A 334 1.74 -1.42 15.74
CA GLU A 334 1.81 -2.80 15.26
C GLU A 334 1.73 -3.81 16.42
N CYS A 335 2.46 -3.60 17.51
CA CYS A 335 2.44 -4.49 18.67
C CYS A 335 1.10 -4.48 19.44
N SER A 336 0.36 -3.36 19.42
CA SER A 336 -0.94 -3.27 20.12
C SER A 336 -2.13 -3.78 19.31
N LEU A 337 -2.04 -3.78 17.97
CA LEU A 337 -3.18 -4.15 17.12
C LEU A 337 -3.26 -5.65 16.81
N PHE A 338 -2.14 -6.34 16.60
CA PHE A 338 -2.19 -7.65 15.93
C PHE A 338 -2.47 -8.87 16.82
N PRO A 339 -1.89 -9.04 18.02
CA PRO A 339 -2.15 -10.24 18.82
C PRO A 339 -3.57 -10.27 19.39
N ASN A 340 -4.07 -9.11 19.81
CA ASN A 340 -5.33 -9.00 20.54
C ASN A 340 -6.54 -9.15 19.62
N ILE A 341 -6.47 -8.70 18.35
CA ILE A 341 -7.60 -8.81 17.42
C ILE A 341 -7.81 -10.26 16.98
N ASN A 342 -6.74 -10.98 16.61
CA ASN A 342 -6.88 -12.37 16.17
C ASN A 342 -7.35 -13.28 17.31
N GLU A 343 -6.82 -13.11 18.53
CA GLU A 343 -7.27 -13.90 19.68
C GLU A 343 -8.72 -13.58 20.05
N GLN A 344 -9.15 -12.32 19.91
CA GLN A 344 -10.56 -11.94 20.08
C GLN A 344 -11.46 -12.48 18.96
N GLU A 345 -11.01 -12.52 17.71
CA GLU A 345 -11.74 -13.12 16.58
C GLU A 345 -11.91 -14.63 16.79
N ASP A 346 -10.86 -15.35 17.18
CA ASP A 346 -10.92 -16.78 17.47
C ASP A 346 -11.90 -17.07 18.63
N GLN A 347 -11.86 -16.24 19.69
CA GLN A 347 -12.82 -16.34 20.79
C GLN A 347 -14.25 -16.08 20.33
N PHE A 348 -14.47 -15.07 19.50
CA PHE A 348 -15.78 -14.72 18.97
C PHE A 348 -16.34 -15.85 18.09
N GLU A 349 -15.53 -16.40 17.19
CA GLU A 349 -15.91 -17.53 16.33
C GLU A 349 -16.24 -18.79 17.16
N SER A 350 -15.49 -19.07 18.22
CA SER A 350 -15.78 -20.20 19.12
C SER A 350 -17.13 -20.04 19.84
N LEU A 351 -17.43 -18.83 20.34
CA LEU A 351 -18.67 -18.52 21.04
C LEU A 351 -19.87 -18.55 20.08
N GLU A 352 -19.69 -18.08 18.85
CA GLU A 352 -20.73 -18.13 17.82
C GLU A 352 -21.07 -19.58 17.44
N ASN A 353 -20.05 -20.43 17.28
CA ASN A 353 -20.25 -21.85 17.02
C ASN A 353 -20.95 -22.58 18.18
N GLU A 354 -20.57 -22.28 19.43
CA GLU A 354 -21.22 -22.84 20.62
C GLU A 354 -22.69 -22.37 20.73
N LEU A 355 -22.96 -21.08 20.52
CA LEU A 355 -24.32 -20.54 20.53
C LEU A 355 -25.20 -21.19 19.46
N LYS A 356 -24.64 -21.41 18.26
CA LYS A 356 -25.34 -22.10 17.17
C LYS A 356 -25.67 -23.54 17.54
N LYS A 357 -24.72 -24.28 18.10
CA LYS A 357 -24.92 -25.65 18.56
C LYS A 357 -26.03 -25.72 19.64
N GLN A 358 -25.98 -24.84 20.64
CA GLN A 358 -27.03 -24.75 21.66
C GLN A 358 -28.40 -24.40 21.06
N SER A 359 -28.44 -23.53 20.05
CA SER A 359 -29.68 -23.20 19.35
C SER A 359 -30.26 -24.41 18.61
N GLU A 360 -29.42 -25.23 17.98
CA GLU A 360 -29.85 -26.47 17.31
C GLU A 360 -30.37 -27.50 18.33
N GLU A 361 -29.63 -27.75 19.41
CA GLU A 361 -30.03 -28.67 20.49
C GLU A 361 -31.35 -28.25 21.17
N ASN A 362 -31.54 -26.95 21.39
CA ASN A 362 -32.80 -26.41 21.94
C ASN A 362 -33.97 -26.56 20.97
N SER A 363 -33.73 -26.43 19.66
CA SER A 363 -34.76 -26.65 18.64
C SER A 363 -35.20 -28.13 18.61
N ASP A 364 -34.24 -29.04 18.67
CA ASP A 364 -34.52 -30.49 18.72
C ASP A 364 -35.26 -30.87 20.01
N SER A 365 -34.82 -30.32 21.15
CA SER A 365 -35.48 -30.49 22.44
C SER A 365 -36.92 -29.96 22.40
N LEU A 366 -37.15 -28.80 21.79
CA LEU A 366 -38.49 -28.24 21.62
C LEU A 366 -39.39 -29.13 20.73
N ALA A 367 -38.83 -29.74 19.69
CA ALA A 367 -39.57 -30.65 18.82
C ALA A 367 -40.00 -31.92 19.58
N THR A 368 -39.09 -32.51 20.36
CA THR A 368 -39.41 -33.70 21.18
C THR A 368 -40.44 -33.39 22.27
N ILE A 369 -40.37 -32.22 22.91
CA ILE A 369 -41.37 -31.77 23.88
C ILE A 369 -42.76 -31.70 23.23
N LYS A 370 -42.87 -31.09 22.04
CA LYS A 370 -44.15 -31.02 21.32
C LYS A 370 -44.70 -32.39 20.97
N GLU A 371 -43.85 -33.33 20.56
CA GLU A 371 -44.28 -34.71 20.30
C GLU A 371 -44.84 -35.36 21.58
N LEU A 372 -44.12 -35.23 22.70
CA LEU A 372 -44.59 -35.74 23.99
C LEU A 372 -45.89 -35.09 24.45
N GLU A 373 -46.07 -33.78 24.26
CA GLU A 373 -47.32 -33.07 24.55
C GLU A 373 -48.48 -33.64 23.73
N THR A 374 -48.27 -33.93 22.44
CA THR A 374 -49.32 -34.55 21.61
C THR A 374 -49.66 -35.96 22.09
N HIS A 375 -48.67 -36.74 22.53
CA HIS A 375 -48.89 -38.07 23.06
C HIS A 375 -49.67 -38.04 24.38
N ILE A 376 -49.29 -37.16 25.31
CA ILE A 376 -50.01 -36.94 26.56
C ILE A 376 -51.46 -36.56 26.28
N LYS A 377 -51.70 -35.62 25.37
CA LYS A 377 -53.06 -35.22 25.00
C LYS A 377 -53.89 -36.38 24.44
N SER A 378 -53.30 -37.22 23.58
CA SER A 378 -54.00 -38.40 23.07
C SER A 378 -54.33 -39.42 24.16
N LEU A 379 -53.42 -39.60 25.13
CA LEU A 379 -53.63 -40.50 26.26
C LEU A 379 -54.70 -39.97 27.22
N GLU A 380 -54.72 -38.65 27.47
CA GLU A 380 -55.78 -37.99 28.23
C GLU A 380 -57.15 -38.19 27.59
N GLU A 381 -57.25 -38.02 26.26
CA GLU A 381 -58.49 -38.27 25.50
C GLU A 381 -58.93 -39.74 25.58
N GLU A 382 -58.00 -40.70 25.52
CA GLU A 382 -58.29 -42.13 25.66
C GLU A 382 -58.77 -42.49 27.07
N LEU A 383 -58.10 -41.99 28.11
CA LEU A 383 -58.48 -42.21 29.50
C LEU A 383 -59.85 -41.60 29.83
N GLU A 384 -60.15 -40.41 29.32
CA GLU A 384 -61.45 -39.77 29.47
C GLU A 384 -62.56 -40.60 28.81
N LYS A 385 -62.32 -41.11 27.60
CA LYS A 385 -63.27 -41.98 26.91
C LYS A 385 -63.52 -43.27 27.70
N GLN A 386 -62.46 -43.88 28.23
CA GLN A 386 -62.57 -45.10 29.05
C GLN A 386 -63.36 -44.84 30.34
N ALA A 387 -63.15 -43.69 30.99
CA ALA A 387 -63.92 -43.29 32.17
C ALA A 387 -65.41 -43.15 31.86
N GLN A 388 -65.78 -42.52 30.73
CA GLN A 388 -67.15 -42.39 30.27
C GLN A 388 -67.81 -43.74 29.96
N GLU A 389 -67.07 -44.67 29.33
CA GLU A 389 -67.55 -46.04 29.08
C GLU A 389 -67.84 -46.78 30.38
N PHE A 390 -66.93 -46.70 31.37
CA PHE A 390 -67.16 -47.31 32.68
C PHE A 390 -68.32 -46.68 33.45
N GLU A 391 -68.49 -45.36 33.35
CA GLU A 391 -69.62 -44.67 33.96
C GLU A 391 -70.95 -45.14 33.36
N ALA A 392 -71.03 -45.24 32.03
CA ALA A 392 -72.21 -45.74 31.33
C ALA A 392 -72.51 -47.21 31.66
N ASP A 393 -71.49 -48.07 31.73
CA ASP A 393 -71.65 -49.48 32.13
C ASP A 393 -72.13 -49.60 33.57
N LEU A 394 -71.59 -48.79 34.49
CA LEU A 394 -72.00 -48.77 35.89
C LEU A 394 -73.45 -48.28 36.04
N GLU A 395 -73.85 -47.26 35.27
CA GLU A 395 -75.24 -46.78 35.21
C GLU A 395 -76.17 -47.88 34.69
N ALA A 396 -75.81 -48.55 33.59
CA ALA A 396 -76.59 -49.64 33.01
C ALA A 396 -76.76 -50.81 33.98
N VAL A 397 -75.69 -51.23 34.67
CA VAL A 397 -75.73 -52.28 35.70
C VAL A 397 -76.58 -51.82 36.89
N THR A 398 -76.47 -50.57 37.30
CA THR A 398 -77.26 -50.01 38.41
C THR A 398 -78.75 -49.97 38.06
N CYS A 399 -79.13 -49.49 36.87
CA CYS A 399 -80.50 -49.51 36.37
C CYS A 399 -81.06 -50.94 36.27
N ALA A 400 -80.29 -51.89 35.73
CA ALA A 400 -80.68 -53.29 35.63
C ALA A 400 -80.91 -53.92 37.03
N ARG A 401 -80.03 -53.62 37.99
CA ARG A 401 -80.16 -54.06 39.39
C ARG A 401 -81.41 -53.47 40.04
N VAL A 402 -81.67 -52.18 39.90
CA VAL A 402 -82.87 -51.53 40.44
C VAL A 402 -84.16 -52.14 39.86
N GLU A 403 -84.20 -52.38 38.55
CA GLU A 403 -85.36 -53.04 37.93
C GLU A 403 -85.52 -54.51 38.37
N GLN A 404 -84.40 -55.23 38.56
CA GLN A 404 -84.44 -56.57 39.12
C GLN A 404 -84.96 -56.58 40.57
N GLU A 405 -84.47 -55.68 41.41
CA GLU A 405 -84.93 -55.48 42.80
C GLU A 405 -86.43 -55.17 42.83
N LYS A 406 -86.90 -54.25 41.98
CA LYS A 406 -88.32 -53.91 41.84
C LYS A 406 -89.18 -55.11 41.44
N ARG A 407 -88.74 -55.92 40.46
CA ARG A 407 -89.44 -57.16 40.08
C ARG A 407 -89.45 -58.18 41.23
N ALA A 408 -88.35 -58.31 41.97
CA ALA A 408 -88.25 -59.21 43.12
C ALA A 408 -89.21 -58.81 44.24
N ILE A 409 -89.29 -57.50 44.57
CA ILE A 409 -90.24 -56.96 45.56
C ILE A 409 -91.69 -57.25 45.13
N GLN A 410 -92.04 -57.00 43.86
CA GLN A 410 -93.39 -57.29 43.34
C GLN A 410 -93.74 -58.79 43.42
N ALA A 411 -92.79 -59.66 43.09
CA ALA A 411 -92.96 -61.12 43.20
C ALA A 411 -93.12 -61.55 44.67
N GLU A 412 -92.35 -60.97 45.59
CA GLU A 412 -92.44 -61.23 47.03
C GLU A 412 -93.82 -60.78 47.59
N GLU A 413 -94.30 -59.60 47.19
CA GLU A 413 -95.63 -59.11 47.57
C GLU A 413 -96.75 -60.00 47.04
N ALA A 414 -96.66 -60.45 45.77
CA ALA A 414 -97.61 -61.39 45.18
C ALA A 414 -97.62 -62.75 45.92
N LEU A 415 -96.43 -63.24 46.31
CA LEU A 415 -96.28 -64.45 47.11
C LEU A 415 -96.88 -64.28 48.53
N ARG A 416 -96.64 -63.15 49.20
CA ARG A 416 -97.28 -62.83 50.49
C ARG A 416 -98.80 -62.81 50.36
N LYS A 417 -99.34 -62.18 49.32
CA LYS A 417 -100.78 -62.09 49.07
C LYS A 417 -101.42 -63.46 48.82
N THR A 418 -100.77 -64.33 48.04
CA THR A 418 -101.26 -65.71 47.81
C THR A 418 -101.18 -66.57 49.07
N ARG A 419 -100.09 -66.47 49.85
CA ARG A 419 -99.99 -67.13 51.17
C ARG A 419 -101.12 -66.70 52.13
N LEU A 420 -101.42 -65.41 52.19
CA LEU A 420 -102.55 -64.90 53.01
C LEU A 420 -103.90 -65.44 52.53
N LYS A 421 -104.15 -65.47 51.21
CA LYS A 421 -105.37 -66.06 50.64
C LYS A 421 -105.49 -67.56 50.97
N ASN A 422 -104.40 -68.32 50.84
CA ASN A 422 -104.36 -69.74 51.16
C ASN A 422 -104.61 -70.00 52.66
N ALA A 423 -104.00 -69.20 53.55
CA ALA A 423 -104.25 -69.27 54.99
C ALA A 423 -105.72 -68.98 55.33
N ASN A 424 -106.32 -67.95 54.72
CA ASN A 424 -107.74 -67.63 54.90
C ASN A 424 -108.69 -68.70 54.31
N ALA A 425 -108.29 -69.40 53.25
CA ALA A 425 -109.05 -70.52 52.70
C ALA A 425 -108.96 -71.77 53.58
N ALA A 426 -107.82 -71.97 54.25
CA ALA A 426 -107.61 -73.08 55.18
C ALA A 426 -108.41 -72.94 56.49
N THR A 427 -108.76 -71.71 56.92
CA THR A 427 -109.55 -71.44 58.15
C THR A 427 -111.07 -71.39 57.93
N ARG A 428 -111.56 -71.53 56.69
CA ARG A 428 -112.99 -71.57 56.34
C ARG A 428 -113.52 -72.97 55.99
N ARG A 429 -112.70 -74.01 56.14
CA ARG A 429 -113.14 -75.41 56.22
C ARG A 429 -113.17 -75.81 57.69
#